data_AF-A0A4S4LN67-F1
#
_entry.id   AF-A0A4S4LN67-F1
#
_cell.length_a   1.000
_cell.length_b   1.000
_cell.length_c   1.000
_cell.angle_alpha   90.00
_cell.angle_beta   90.00
_cell.angle_gamma   90.00
#
_symmetry.space_group_name_H-M   'P 1'
#
loop_
_entity.id
_entity.type
_entity.pdbx_description
1 polymer ?
#
loop_
_entity_poly.entity_id
_entity_poly.type
_entity_poly.pdbx_seq_one_letter_code
_entity_poly.pdbx_strand_id
1 'polypeptide(L)'
;MAILAHLEHEGQPLVLPLDLAEVPFSHTGVALSEVMQRTVLDFGIATKVLTFTGDNATNNDTLCEEWHNRNAHFLGKESRIRCILHTESLAARIIVKQFDVLPGSSTIDQNNTEKVLRELAEGLEVPLVNAGLDNESEDEDDEDDDELKDDAEGSFDERATMSVGERLQHEADVRPMKMVLVKLRKVAYTILKSPTKYGPAWRKICSDLKLPERMMPRDVATRWNSTFLMLKFAVEYREALEALTMDRDLRKCELELQEWDMVEQLHNVLH
;
A
#
# COMPACT_ATOMS: atom_id res chain seq x y z
N MET A 1 -9.72 13.80 -12.37
CA MET A 1 -9.61 12.68 -13.33
C MET A 1 -8.80 13.10 -14.55
N ALA A 2 -7.66 12.45 -14.80
CA ALA A 2 -6.90 12.64 -16.04
C ALA A 2 -7.36 11.66 -17.13
N ILE A 3 -7.52 12.13 -18.36
CA ILE A 3 -7.98 11.32 -19.50
C ILE A 3 -6.93 11.35 -20.59
N LEU A 4 -6.44 10.18 -20.99
CA LEU A 4 -5.45 10.03 -22.04
C LEU A 4 -5.99 9.10 -23.13
N ALA A 5 -5.81 9.49 -24.39
CA ALA A 5 -6.04 8.61 -25.53
C ALA A 5 -4.75 7.91 -25.92
N HIS A 6 -4.81 6.59 -25.98
CA HIS A 6 -3.75 5.73 -26.51
C HIS A 6 -4.18 5.23 -27.88
N LEU A 7 -3.36 5.46 -28.90
CA LEU A 7 -3.60 4.96 -30.25
C LEU A 7 -2.28 4.59 -30.93
N GLU A 8 -2.39 3.82 -32.01
CA GLU A 8 -1.26 3.51 -32.88
C GLU A 8 -1.34 4.40 -34.13
N HIS A 9 -0.20 4.93 -34.55
CA HIS A 9 -0.05 5.68 -35.79
C HIS A 9 1.29 5.34 -36.47
N GLU A 10 1.24 4.81 -37.69
CA GLU A 10 2.41 4.45 -38.51
C GLU A 10 3.38 3.47 -37.80
N GLY A 11 2.83 2.51 -37.07
CA GLY A 11 3.52 1.51 -36.28
C GLY A 11 4.04 2.01 -34.94
N GLN A 12 3.72 3.24 -34.53
CA GLN A 12 4.20 3.85 -33.29
C GLN A 12 3.05 4.10 -32.30
N PRO A 13 3.24 3.83 -31.00
CA PRO A 13 2.28 4.21 -29.98
C PRO A 13 2.30 5.74 -29.77
N LEU A 14 1.12 6.34 -29.76
CA LEU A 14 0.90 7.74 -29.41
C LEU A 14 0.04 7.83 -28.16
N VAL A 15 0.37 8.79 -27.30
CA VAL A 15 -0.38 9.12 -26.09
C VAL A 15 -0.74 10.60 -26.15
N LEU A 16 -2.03 10.90 -26.09
CA LEU A 16 -2.55 12.26 -26.14
C LEU A 16 -3.35 12.56 -24.87
N PRO A 17 -2.90 13.48 -24.01
CA PRO A 17 -3.72 14.01 -22.93
C PRO A 17 -4.93 14.72 -23.55
N LEU A 18 -6.14 14.26 -23.22
CA LEU A 18 -7.37 14.84 -23.72
C LEU A 18 -7.93 15.86 -22.72
N ASP A 19 -7.89 15.54 -21.43
CA ASP A 19 -8.47 16.38 -20.38
C ASP A 19 -7.84 16.08 -19.01
N LEU A 20 -7.89 17.08 -18.13
CA LEU A 20 -7.66 16.95 -16.70
C LEU A 20 -8.90 17.52 -16.00
N ALA A 21 -9.94 16.72 -15.94
CA ALA A 21 -11.25 17.14 -15.47
C ALA A 21 -11.35 17.02 -13.94
N GLU A 22 -11.82 18.07 -13.30
CA GLU A 22 -12.24 18.03 -11.90
C GLU A 22 -13.58 17.28 -11.80
N VAL A 23 -13.67 16.34 -10.85
CA VAL A 23 -14.89 15.53 -10.61
C VAL A 23 -15.31 15.77 -9.16
N PRO A 24 -16.19 16.73 -8.90
CA PRO A 24 -16.44 17.15 -7.53
C PRO A 24 -17.37 16.18 -6.77
N PHE A 25 -17.14 16.06 -5.47
CA PHE A 25 -17.97 15.45 -4.41
C PHE A 25 -18.12 13.93 -4.34
N SER A 26 -18.19 13.21 -5.45
CA SER A 26 -18.31 11.74 -5.38
C SER A 26 -17.81 11.12 -6.67
N HIS A 27 -16.64 10.48 -6.62
CA HIS A 27 -16.03 9.70 -7.71
C HIS A 27 -16.85 8.43 -8.03
N THR A 28 -18.16 8.57 -8.18
CA THR A 28 -19.10 7.52 -8.58
C THR A 28 -18.89 7.18 -10.04
N GLY A 29 -19.13 5.92 -10.41
CA GLY A 29 -19.00 5.50 -11.81
C GLY A 29 -19.87 6.29 -12.78
N VAL A 30 -21.07 6.71 -12.34
CA VAL A 30 -21.96 7.56 -13.14
C VAL A 30 -21.32 8.90 -13.46
N ALA A 31 -20.78 9.60 -12.45
CA ALA A 31 -20.13 10.89 -12.63
C ALA A 31 -18.88 10.78 -13.52
N LEU A 32 -18.06 9.74 -13.30
CA LEU A 32 -16.88 9.48 -14.13
C LEU A 32 -17.28 9.19 -15.60
N SER A 33 -18.37 8.44 -15.81
CA SER A 33 -18.89 8.12 -17.14
C SER A 33 -19.37 9.35 -17.90
N GLU A 34 -20.03 10.28 -17.21
CA GLU A 34 -20.47 11.55 -17.78
C GLU A 34 -19.29 12.40 -18.26
N VAL A 35 -18.23 12.48 -17.45
CA VAL A 35 -17.03 13.22 -17.83
C VAL A 35 -16.32 12.55 -19.01
N MET A 36 -16.11 11.22 -18.97
CA MET A 36 -15.51 10.48 -20.10
C MET A 36 -16.28 10.68 -21.40
N GLN A 37 -17.61 10.56 -21.36
CA GLN A 37 -18.48 10.74 -22.53
C GLN A 37 -18.41 12.14 -23.11
N ARG A 38 -18.47 13.16 -22.25
CA ARG A 38 -18.33 14.56 -22.69
C ARG A 38 -16.99 14.75 -23.41
N THR A 39 -15.89 14.31 -22.81
CA THR A 39 -14.55 14.45 -23.41
C THR A 39 -14.48 13.75 -24.77
N VAL A 40 -14.93 12.50 -24.90
CA VAL A 40 -14.83 11.81 -26.21
C VAL A 40 -15.77 12.37 -27.28
N LEU A 41 -16.89 12.99 -26.89
CA LEU A 41 -17.80 13.68 -27.80
C LEU A 41 -17.18 15.00 -28.29
N ASP A 42 -16.57 15.77 -27.40
CA ASP A 42 -15.90 17.04 -27.73
C ASP A 42 -14.75 16.83 -28.74
N PHE A 43 -14.03 15.71 -28.62
CA PHE A 43 -12.98 15.32 -29.58
C PHE A 43 -13.51 14.57 -30.82
N GLY A 44 -14.82 14.26 -30.90
CA GLY A 44 -15.41 13.55 -32.04
C GLY A 44 -14.93 12.09 -32.19
N ILE A 45 -14.55 11.46 -31.08
CA ILE A 45 -13.99 10.09 -31.04
C ILE A 45 -14.88 9.08 -30.31
N ALA A 46 -16.07 9.47 -29.86
CA ALA A 46 -16.96 8.62 -29.06
C ALA A 46 -17.20 7.22 -29.68
N THR A 47 -17.37 7.12 -31.00
CA THR A 47 -17.61 5.84 -31.71
C THR A 47 -16.34 5.06 -32.02
N LYS A 48 -15.16 5.61 -31.69
CA LYS A 48 -13.83 5.05 -31.98
C LYS A 48 -13.12 4.51 -30.74
N VAL A 49 -13.74 4.65 -29.57
CA VAL A 49 -13.19 4.12 -28.32
C VAL A 49 -13.39 2.60 -28.30
N LEU A 50 -12.29 1.87 -28.33
CA LEU A 50 -12.30 0.40 -28.28
C LEU A 50 -12.31 -0.11 -26.83
N THR A 51 -11.47 0.48 -25.99
CA THR A 51 -11.25 0.05 -24.61
C THR A 51 -11.08 1.23 -23.67
N PHE A 52 -11.37 1.00 -22.40
CA PHE A 52 -11.11 1.89 -21.28
C PHE A 52 -10.17 1.18 -20.30
N THR A 53 -9.08 1.85 -19.93
CA THR A 53 -8.14 1.36 -18.93
C THR A 53 -8.19 2.28 -17.71
N GLY A 54 -8.47 1.70 -16.54
CA GLY A 54 -8.50 2.40 -15.25
C GLY A 54 -8.01 1.48 -14.12
N ASP A 55 -7.94 2.01 -12.91
CA ASP A 55 -7.70 1.18 -11.72
C ASP A 55 -8.86 0.18 -11.48
N ASN A 56 -8.66 -0.73 -10.53
CA ASN A 56 -9.57 -1.85 -10.35
C ASN A 56 -10.79 -1.52 -9.47
N ALA A 57 -10.96 -0.26 -9.07
CA ALA A 57 -12.09 0.20 -8.28
C ALA A 57 -13.44 -0.13 -8.95
N THR A 58 -14.49 -0.34 -8.14
CA THR A 58 -15.80 -0.81 -8.66
C THR A 58 -16.60 0.32 -9.31
N ASN A 59 -16.29 1.57 -8.98
CA ASN A 59 -16.80 2.73 -9.69
C ASN A 59 -16.51 2.64 -11.21
N ASN A 60 -15.38 2.07 -11.62
CA ASN A 60 -15.04 1.86 -13.02
C ASN A 60 -15.87 0.77 -13.69
N ASP A 61 -16.40 -0.22 -12.94
CA ASP A 61 -17.39 -1.15 -13.49
C ASP A 61 -18.69 -0.41 -13.83
N THR A 62 -19.16 0.41 -12.89
CA THR A 62 -20.36 1.26 -13.10
C THR A 62 -20.15 2.25 -14.24
N LEU A 63 -18.95 2.85 -14.35
CA LEU A 63 -18.58 3.75 -15.44
C LEU A 63 -18.77 3.09 -16.81
N CYS A 64 -18.21 1.88 -16.98
CA CYS A 64 -18.27 1.14 -18.23
C CYS A 64 -19.71 0.74 -18.58
N GLU A 65 -20.51 0.32 -17.60
CA GLU A 65 -21.94 0.02 -17.81
C GLU A 65 -22.73 1.26 -18.26
N GLU A 66 -22.55 2.39 -17.57
CA GLU A 66 -23.20 3.64 -17.93
C GLU A 66 -22.79 4.17 -19.30
N TRP A 67 -21.52 3.98 -19.69
CA TRP A 67 -21.05 4.38 -21.01
C TRP A 67 -21.65 3.49 -22.09
N HIS A 68 -21.67 2.17 -21.88
CA HIS A 68 -22.31 1.24 -22.82
C HIS A 68 -23.77 1.61 -23.11
N ASN A 69 -24.53 1.94 -22.06
CA ASN A 69 -25.94 2.35 -22.18
C ASN A 69 -26.16 3.58 -23.07
N ARG A 70 -25.14 4.46 -23.19
CA ARG A 70 -25.20 5.72 -23.95
C ARG A 70 -24.42 5.65 -25.28
N ASN A 71 -23.56 4.65 -25.45
CA ASN A 71 -22.75 4.43 -26.63
C ASN A 71 -22.65 2.95 -26.98
N ALA A 72 -23.53 2.48 -27.87
CA ALA A 72 -23.60 1.07 -28.28
C ALA A 72 -22.30 0.53 -28.95
N HIS A 73 -21.37 1.40 -29.36
CA HIS A 73 -20.08 0.98 -29.90
C HIS A 73 -19.05 0.60 -28.84
N PHE A 74 -19.22 1.09 -27.60
CA PHE A 74 -18.40 0.69 -26.46
C PHE A 74 -19.02 -0.54 -25.83
N LEU A 75 -18.29 -1.65 -25.69
CA LEU A 75 -18.86 -2.94 -25.32
C LEU A 75 -18.98 -3.12 -23.79
N GLY A 76 -19.03 -2.05 -23.00
CA GLY A 76 -19.20 -2.15 -21.56
C GLY A 76 -18.04 -2.87 -20.87
N LYS A 77 -18.34 -3.97 -20.17
CA LYS A 77 -17.33 -4.74 -19.40
C LYS A 77 -16.28 -5.39 -20.30
N GLU A 78 -16.67 -5.80 -21.50
CA GLU A 78 -15.81 -6.40 -22.50
C GLU A 78 -14.77 -5.41 -23.04
N SER A 79 -15.03 -4.10 -22.92
CA SER A 79 -14.10 -3.02 -23.25
C SER A 79 -13.26 -2.54 -22.05
N ARG A 80 -13.47 -3.07 -20.83
CA ARG A 80 -12.72 -2.69 -19.62
C ARG A 80 -11.39 -3.46 -19.54
N ILE A 81 -10.29 -2.72 -19.52
CA ILE A 81 -8.96 -3.24 -19.20
C ILE A 81 -8.62 -2.80 -17.77
N ARG A 82 -8.28 -3.78 -16.93
CA ARG A 82 -7.81 -3.54 -15.56
C ARG A 82 -6.36 -3.07 -15.57
N CYS A 83 -6.01 -2.12 -14.71
CA CYS A 83 -4.65 -1.62 -14.60
C CYS A 83 -3.70 -2.73 -14.10
N ILE A 84 -2.67 -3.02 -14.89
CA ILE A 84 -1.66 -4.03 -14.53
C ILE A 84 -0.87 -3.61 -13.29
N LEU A 85 -0.46 -2.34 -13.19
CA LEU A 85 0.29 -1.82 -12.04
C LEU A 85 -0.51 -1.93 -10.74
N HIS A 86 -1.83 -1.67 -10.82
CA HIS A 86 -2.70 -1.84 -9.67
C HIS A 86 -2.84 -3.32 -9.29
N THR A 87 -2.92 -4.21 -10.27
CA THR A 87 -2.97 -5.67 -10.04
C THR A 87 -1.67 -6.18 -9.39
N GLU A 88 -0.52 -5.71 -9.84
CA GLU A 88 0.79 -6.01 -9.24
C GLU A 88 0.88 -5.49 -7.80
N SER A 89 0.42 -4.26 -7.56
CA SER A 89 0.36 -3.69 -6.21
C SER A 89 -0.55 -4.51 -5.28
N LEU A 90 -1.72 -4.94 -5.75
CA LEU A 90 -2.62 -5.81 -4.98
C LEU A 90 -1.95 -7.15 -4.64
N ALA A 91 -1.24 -7.77 -5.58
CA ALA A 91 -0.50 -9.01 -5.32
C ALA A 91 0.58 -8.82 -4.25
N ALA A 92 1.37 -7.74 -4.34
CA ALA A 92 2.36 -7.41 -3.32
C ALA A 92 1.72 -7.17 -1.94
N ARG A 93 0.60 -6.44 -1.89
CA ARG A 93 -0.15 -6.22 -0.64
C ARG A 93 -0.66 -7.53 -0.03
N ILE A 94 -1.14 -8.48 -0.83
CA ILE A 94 -1.56 -9.80 -0.33
C ILE A 94 -0.39 -10.53 0.32
N ILE A 95 0.78 -10.53 -0.34
CA ILE A 95 2.01 -11.13 0.20
C ILE A 95 2.40 -10.47 1.52
N VAL A 96 2.34 -9.14 1.63
CA VAL A 96 2.74 -8.44 2.86
C VAL A 96 1.70 -8.61 3.99
N LYS A 97 0.41 -8.65 3.68
CA LYS A 97 -0.70 -8.78 4.67
C LYS A 97 -0.57 -10.01 5.56
N GLN A 98 0.01 -11.09 5.07
CA GLN A 98 0.24 -12.28 5.90
C GLN A 98 1.19 -11.98 7.08
N PHE A 99 2.01 -10.93 6.99
CA PHE A 99 2.92 -10.54 8.05
C PHE A 99 2.33 -9.55 9.05
N ASP A 100 1.07 -9.15 8.89
CA ASP A 100 0.43 -8.21 9.82
C ASP A 100 0.05 -8.86 11.16
N VAL A 101 0.16 -8.05 12.21
CA VAL A 101 -0.19 -8.43 13.58
C VAL A 101 -1.66 -8.08 13.82
N LEU A 102 -2.52 -9.09 13.78
CA LEU A 102 -3.97 -8.89 13.93
C LEU A 102 -4.37 -8.66 15.41
N PRO A 103 -5.27 -7.68 15.67
CA PRO A 103 -5.88 -7.52 16.98
C PRO A 103 -6.81 -8.72 17.28
N GLY A 104 -6.75 -9.27 18.49
CA GLY A 104 -7.69 -10.29 18.94
C GLY A 104 -7.38 -11.75 18.58
N SER A 105 -6.21 -12.08 18.00
CA SER A 105 -5.72 -13.48 17.97
C SER A 105 -5.21 -13.92 19.36
N SER A 106 -6.07 -13.74 20.36
CA SER A 106 -5.91 -14.32 21.68
C SER A 106 -6.61 -15.66 21.63
N THR A 107 -5.88 -16.78 21.52
CA THR A 107 -6.32 -17.99 22.23
C THR A 107 -5.31 -19.12 22.40
N ILE A 108 -4.16 -19.21 21.71
CA ILE A 108 -3.43 -20.51 21.76
C ILE A 108 -1.91 -20.47 22.07
N ASP A 109 -1.17 -19.38 21.94
CA ASP A 109 0.28 -19.43 22.20
C ASP A 109 0.78 -18.30 23.12
N GLN A 110 0.80 -18.57 24.43
CA GLN A 110 1.45 -17.72 25.45
C GLN A 110 2.98 -17.90 25.42
N ASN A 111 3.59 -17.95 24.24
CA ASN A 111 5.04 -17.93 24.13
C ASN A 111 5.55 -16.49 24.32
N ASN A 112 6.72 -16.34 24.95
CA ASN A 112 7.34 -15.05 25.25
C ASN A 112 7.49 -14.18 23.98
N THR A 113 7.76 -14.80 22.83
CA THR A 113 7.90 -14.13 21.53
C THR A 113 6.61 -13.46 21.05
N GLU A 114 5.46 -14.11 21.20
CA GLU A 114 4.15 -13.55 20.80
C GLU A 114 3.79 -12.33 21.65
N LYS A 115 4.12 -12.39 22.95
CA LYS A 115 3.95 -11.25 23.84
C LYS A 115 4.81 -10.06 23.42
N VAL A 116 6.08 -10.28 23.10
CA VAL A 116 6.99 -9.23 22.61
C VAL A 116 6.48 -8.64 21.29
N LEU A 117 6.01 -9.49 20.36
CA LEU A 117 5.45 -9.05 19.08
C LEU A 117 4.30 -8.07 19.30
N ARG A 118 3.37 -8.40 20.21
CA ARG A 118 2.21 -7.55 20.52
C ARG A 118 2.59 -6.27 21.26
N GLU A 119 3.52 -6.34 22.21
CA GLU A 119 4.05 -5.15 22.89
C GLU A 119 4.69 -4.17 21.90
N LEU A 120 5.40 -4.67 20.89
CA LEU A 120 6.00 -3.82 19.85
C LEU A 120 4.94 -3.24 18.89
N ALA A 121 3.92 -4.04 18.56
CA ALA A 121 2.81 -3.62 17.70
C ALA A 121 1.90 -2.56 18.37
N GLU A 122 1.90 -2.50 19.71
CA GLU A 122 1.05 -1.56 20.44
C GLU A 122 1.35 -0.10 20.07
N GLY A 123 0.30 0.64 19.74
CA GLY A 123 0.37 2.04 19.31
C GLY A 123 0.92 2.26 17.90
N LEU A 124 1.21 1.20 17.14
CA LEU A 124 1.34 1.30 15.69
C LEU A 124 -0.06 1.31 15.09
N GLU A 125 -0.30 2.21 14.14
CA GLU A 125 -1.48 2.12 13.28
C GLU A 125 -1.49 0.71 12.66
N VAL A 126 -2.54 -0.05 12.93
CA VAL A 126 -2.70 -1.38 12.35
C VAL A 126 -2.86 -1.18 10.85
N PRO A 127 -2.04 -1.82 9.98
CA PRO A 127 -2.33 -1.84 8.56
C PRO A 127 -3.74 -2.41 8.39
N LEU A 128 -4.65 -1.58 7.86
CA LEU A 128 -6.10 -1.80 7.81
C LEU A 128 -6.48 -3.28 7.72
N VAL A 129 -6.88 -3.86 8.84
CA VAL A 129 -7.71 -5.07 8.83
C VAL A 129 -9.10 -4.54 8.51
N ASN A 130 -9.56 -4.76 7.28
CA ASN A 130 -10.94 -4.48 6.89
C ASN A 130 -11.90 -5.43 7.64
N ALA A 131 -12.04 -5.25 8.95
CA ALA A 131 -13.25 -5.57 9.67
C ALA A 131 -14.00 -4.25 9.73
N GLY A 132 -14.93 -4.06 8.79
CA GLY A 132 -15.66 -2.81 8.63
C GLY A 132 -16.21 -2.33 9.95
N LEU A 133 -15.64 -1.25 10.47
CA LEU A 133 -16.25 -0.32 11.40
C LEU A 133 -15.51 0.99 11.24
N ASP A 134 -16.30 2.02 10.96
CA ASP A 134 -15.93 3.42 10.95
C ASP A 134 -15.08 3.76 12.18
N ASN A 135 -13.92 4.35 11.94
CA ASN A 135 -13.31 5.23 12.94
C ASN A 135 -12.58 6.34 12.20
N GLU A 136 -13.24 7.49 12.19
CA GLU A 136 -12.64 8.79 11.97
C GLU A 136 -11.52 8.96 13.01
N SER A 137 -10.28 8.97 12.55
CA SER A 137 -9.20 9.65 13.26
C SER A 137 -8.57 10.61 12.27
N GLU A 138 -9.06 11.85 12.36
CA GLU A 138 -8.43 13.05 11.81
C GLU A 138 -7.03 13.16 12.45
N ASP A 139 -5.98 12.97 11.65
CA ASP A 139 -4.67 13.55 11.93
C ASP A 139 -4.33 14.41 10.71
N GLU A 140 -4.56 15.71 10.90
CA GLU A 140 -4.17 16.82 10.03
C GLU A 140 -2.65 16.82 9.85
N ASP A 141 -2.18 16.57 8.61
CA ASP A 141 -0.97 17.09 7.97
C ASP A 141 -0.57 16.16 6.80
N ASP A 142 -1.33 16.22 5.72
CA ASP A 142 -0.89 15.93 4.33
C ASP A 142 -1.97 16.56 3.43
N GLU A 143 -1.76 17.80 2.99
CA GLU A 143 -2.61 18.46 1.98
C GLU A 143 -2.57 17.63 0.68
N ASP A 144 -3.76 17.30 0.15
CA ASP A 144 -4.04 16.56 -1.10
C ASP A 144 -3.78 15.04 -1.11
N ASP A 145 -4.50 14.28 -0.28
CA ASP A 145 -4.67 12.83 -0.51
C ASP A 145 -6.16 12.42 -0.52
N ASP A 146 -6.86 12.86 -1.57
CA ASP A 146 -8.14 12.26 -2.03
C ASP A 146 -7.84 10.86 -2.64
N GLU A 147 -7.12 10.02 -1.91
CA GLU A 147 -6.81 8.64 -2.29
C GLU A 147 -8.14 7.87 -2.27
N LEU A 148 -8.61 7.50 -3.46
CA LEU A 148 -9.76 6.61 -3.67
C LEU A 148 -9.59 5.41 -2.74
N LYS A 149 -10.46 5.31 -1.71
CA LYS A 149 -10.57 4.11 -0.90
C LYS A 149 -10.85 2.95 -1.85
N ASP A 150 -9.83 2.14 -2.12
CA ASP A 150 -9.97 0.90 -2.89
C ASP A 150 -11.13 0.12 -2.29
N ASP A 151 -12.17 -0.10 -3.10
CA ASP A 151 -13.17 -1.09 -2.78
C ASP A 151 -12.44 -2.41 -2.53
N ALA A 152 -12.77 -3.09 -1.44
CA ALA A 152 -12.11 -4.30 -0.95
C ALA A 152 -12.18 -5.53 -1.90
N GLU A 153 -12.45 -5.30 -3.19
CA GLU A 153 -12.63 -6.28 -4.23
C GLU A 153 -11.28 -6.89 -4.63
N GLY A 154 -10.89 -7.94 -3.91
CA GLY A 154 -9.70 -8.74 -4.23
C GLY A 154 -8.81 -9.10 -3.04
N SER A 155 -9.15 -8.70 -1.82
CA SER A 155 -8.46 -9.19 -0.61
C SER A 155 -8.87 -10.63 -0.33
N PHE A 156 -8.42 -11.57 -1.16
CA PHE A 156 -8.51 -13.00 -0.91
C PHE A 156 -7.60 -13.32 0.28
N ASP A 157 -8.19 -13.43 1.46
CA ASP A 157 -7.47 -13.94 2.63
C ASP A 157 -7.40 -15.47 2.51
N GLU A 158 -6.27 -15.98 2.00
CA GLU A 158 -6.01 -17.43 1.91
C GLU A 158 -6.24 -18.14 3.24
N ARG A 159 -6.05 -17.44 4.37
CA ARG A 159 -6.29 -18.00 5.71
C ARG A 159 -7.73 -18.39 5.92
N ALA A 160 -8.68 -17.72 5.25
CA ALA A 160 -10.11 -18.03 5.37
C ALA A 160 -10.45 -19.45 4.88
N THR A 161 -9.67 -20.00 3.95
CA THR A 161 -9.89 -21.35 3.39
C THR A 161 -9.10 -22.45 4.10
N MET A 162 -8.08 -22.07 4.90
CA MET A 162 -7.23 -23.00 5.65
C MET A 162 -7.96 -23.63 6.85
N SER A 163 -7.65 -24.88 7.14
CA SER A 163 -8.06 -25.54 8.39
C SER A 163 -7.40 -24.90 9.61
N VAL A 164 -7.94 -25.16 10.80
CA VAL A 164 -7.39 -24.62 12.06
C VAL A 164 -5.92 -25.02 12.26
N GLY A 165 -5.56 -26.26 11.94
CA GLY A 165 -4.17 -26.75 12.06
C GLY A 165 -3.22 -26.04 11.09
N GLU A 166 -3.64 -25.86 9.84
CA GLU A 166 -2.86 -25.14 8.83
C GLU A 166 -2.69 -23.67 9.19
N ARG A 167 -3.72 -23.01 9.73
CA ARG A 167 -3.62 -21.62 10.21
C ARG A 167 -2.61 -21.48 11.34
N LEU A 168 -2.59 -22.41 12.29
CA LEU A 168 -1.63 -22.40 13.39
C LEU A 168 -0.20 -22.57 12.90
N GLN A 169 0.03 -23.51 11.97
CA GLN A 169 1.34 -23.73 11.38
C GLN A 169 1.79 -22.51 10.58
N HIS A 170 0.93 -21.99 9.71
CA HIS A 170 1.22 -20.80 8.93
C HIS A 170 1.55 -19.60 9.83
N GLU A 171 0.79 -19.37 10.90
CA GLU A 171 1.07 -18.29 11.86
C GLU A 171 2.45 -18.46 12.51
N ALA A 172 2.85 -19.70 12.84
CA ALA A 172 4.19 -19.98 13.36
C ALA A 172 5.28 -19.73 12.31
N ASP A 173 5.03 -20.08 11.04
CA ASP A 173 5.98 -19.93 9.94
C ASP A 173 6.22 -18.46 9.57
N VAL A 174 5.17 -17.63 9.60
CA VAL A 174 5.29 -16.20 9.26
C VAL A 174 5.74 -15.32 10.43
N ARG A 175 5.65 -15.83 11.68
CA ARG A 175 5.97 -15.08 12.91
C ARG A 175 7.34 -14.39 12.90
N PRO A 176 8.44 -15.01 12.40
CA PRO A 176 9.73 -14.34 12.32
C PRO A 176 9.66 -13.07 11.47
N MET A 177 9.01 -13.12 10.30
CA MET A 177 8.88 -11.94 9.45
C MET A 177 7.94 -10.88 10.06
N LYS A 178 6.89 -11.29 10.78
CA LYS A 178 6.06 -10.35 11.56
C LYS A 178 6.90 -9.56 12.57
N MET A 179 7.83 -10.24 13.23
CA MET A 179 8.74 -9.62 14.20
C MET A 179 9.66 -8.61 13.52
N VAL A 180 10.28 -8.97 12.40
CA VAL A 180 11.15 -8.06 11.63
C VAL A 180 10.40 -6.79 11.23
N LEU A 181 9.23 -6.94 10.61
CA LEU A 181 8.43 -5.80 10.15
C LEU A 181 7.95 -4.94 11.32
N VAL A 182 7.49 -5.52 12.43
CA VAL A 182 7.04 -4.71 13.58
C VAL A 182 8.18 -3.89 14.18
N LYS A 183 9.40 -4.46 14.25
CA LYS A 183 10.58 -3.76 14.76
C LYS A 183 10.92 -2.55 13.88
N LEU A 184 10.95 -2.74 12.56
CA LEU A 184 11.21 -1.65 11.60
C LEU A 184 10.11 -0.57 11.64
N ARG A 185 8.84 -0.97 11.64
CA ARG A 185 7.68 -0.06 11.77
C ARG A 185 7.77 0.75 13.07
N LYS A 186 8.16 0.11 14.18
CA LYS A 186 8.33 0.77 15.48
C LYS A 186 9.46 1.78 15.49
N VAL A 187 10.59 1.47 14.86
CA VAL A 187 11.70 2.41 14.72
C VAL A 187 11.28 3.62 13.87
N ALA A 188 10.68 3.40 12.69
CA ALA A 188 10.20 4.48 11.82
C ALA A 188 9.21 5.40 12.55
N TYR A 189 8.22 4.81 13.22
CA TYR A 189 7.24 5.54 14.04
C TYR A 189 7.90 6.36 15.16
N THR A 190 8.86 5.76 15.88
CA THR A 190 9.50 6.38 17.04
C THR A 190 10.40 7.55 16.64
N ILE A 191 11.13 7.44 15.53
CA ILE A 191 11.93 8.54 14.97
C ILE A 191 11.02 9.74 14.65
N LEU A 192 9.85 9.48 14.06
CA LEU A 192 8.91 10.53 13.66
C LEU A 192 8.19 11.17 14.85
N LYS A 193 7.56 10.37 15.72
CA LYS A 193 6.74 10.86 16.84
C LYS A 193 7.57 11.35 18.03
N SER A 194 8.90 11.24 17.99
CA SER A 194 9.80 11.79 19.00
C SER A 194 10.76 12.84 18.42
N PRO A 195 10.24 14.00 17.98
CA PRO A 195 11.03 15.06 17.34
C PRO A 195 12.06 15.71 18.28
N THR A 196 11.95 15.46 19.60
CA THR A 196 12.83 16.03 20.62
C THR A 196 13.92 15.06 21.11
N LYS A 197 13.75 13.74 20.91
CA LYS A 197 14.73 12.73 21.35
C LYS A 197 15.28 11.95 20.15
N TYR A 198 14.44 11.17 19.48
CA TYR A 198 14.92 10.25 18.44
C TYR A 198 15.13 10.90 17.07
N GLY A 199 14.36 11.93 16.71
CA GLY A 199 14.62 12.70 15.48
C GLY A 199 16.03 13.33 15.45
N PRO A 200 16.43 14.09 16.49
CA PRO A 200 17.78 14.66 16.58
C PRO A 200 18.88 13.59 16.70
N ALA A 201 18.64 12.52 17.47
CA ALA A 201 19.58 11.42 17.58
C ALA A 201 19.82 10.72 16.23
N TRP A 202 18.75 10.49 15.46
CA TRP A 202 18.81 9.93 14.11
C TRP A 202 19.64 10.80 13.17
N ARG A 203 19.35 12.10 13.09
CA ARG A 203 20.13 13.03 12.23
C ARG A 203 21.61 13.04 12.62
N LYS A 204 21.91 13.02 13.92
CA LYS A 204 23.29 12.94 14.41
C LYS A 204 23.97 11.65 13.95
N ILE A 205 23.32 10.50 14.09
CA ILE A 205 23.86 9.21 13.63
C ILE A 205 24.11 9.23 12.12
N CYS A 206 23.17 9.76 11.32
CA CYS A 206 23.38 9.91 9.87
C CYS A 206 24.60 10.79 9.57
N SER A 207 24.76 11.91 10.29
CA SER A 207 25.90 12.82 10.13
C SER A 207 27.24 12.16 10.49
N ASP A 208 27.28 11.47 11.63
CA ASP A 208 28.48 10.75 12.12
C ASP A 208 28.90 9.64 11.14
N LEU A 209 27.93 8.97 10.51
CA LEU A 209 28.14 7.94 9.48
C LEU A 209 28.30 8.50 8.06
N LYS A 210 28.23 9.83 7.87
CA LYS A 210 28.28 10.52 6.56
C LYS A 210 27.21 10.04 5.57
N LEU A 211 26.06 9.63 6.08
CA LEU A 211 24.89 9.27 5.28
C LEU A 211 24.06 10.53 4.99
N PRO A 212 23.36 10.60 3.83
CA PRO A 212 22.40 11.67 3.58
C PRO A 212 21.33 11.69 4.68
N GLU A 213 21.06 12.87 5.25
CA GLU A 213 20.03 13.05 6.27
C GLU A 213 18.63 12.88 5.66
N ARG A 214 18.12 11.64 5.71
CA ARG A 214 16.78 11.27 5.27
C ARG A 214 16.03 10.65 6.45
N MET A 215 14.73 10.91 6.53
CA MET A 215 13.85 10.24 7.49
C MET A 215 13.48 8.86 6.95
N MET A 216 13.37 7.88 7.85
CA MET A 216 12.91 6.55 7.48
C MET A 216 11.44 6.62 7.01
N PRO A 217 11.10 6.13 5.81
CA PRO A 217 9.71 6.06 5.35
C PRO A 217 8.85 5.21 6.29
N ARG A 218 7.62 5.65 6.55
CA ARG A 218 6.61 4.83 7.25
C ARG A 218 6.04 3.79 6.29
N ASP A 219 5.74 2.62 6.85
CA ASP A 219 4.88 1.63 6.20
C ASP A 219 3.42 2.08 6.37
N VAL A 220 2.74 2.37 5.25
CA VAL A 220 1.41 2.97 5.20
C VAL A 220 0.54 2.09 4.32
N ALA A 221 -0.55 1.58 4.87
CA ALA A 221 -1.37 0.54 4.23
C ALA A 221 -2.04 0.96 2.92
N THR A 222 -2.30 2.26 2.73
CA THR A 222 -2.92 2.81 1.51
C THR A 222 -1.89 3.09 0.41
N ARG A 223 -0.63 3.37 0.77
CA ARG A 223 0.44 3.71 -0.19
C ARG A 223 1.11 2.44 -0.73
N TRP A 224 0.95 2.19 -2.03
CA TRP A 224 1.29 0.91 -2.71
C TRP A 224 2.67 0.34 -2.41
N ASN A 225 3.69 1.19 -2.27
CA ASN A 225 5.09 0.78 -2.16
C ASN A 225 5.72 1.07 -0.79
N SER A 226 4.93 1.45 0.21
CA SER A 226 5.44 1.94 1.50
C SER A 226 6.30 0.90 2.24
N THR A 227 5.87 -0.37 2.26
CA THR A 227 6.65 -1.47 2.87
C THR A 227 7.98 -1.67 2.14
N PHE A 228 7.97 -1.69 0.80
CA PHE A 228 9.19 -1.81 -0.01
C PHE A 228 10.16 -0.66 0.24
N LEU A 229 9.67 0.58 0.26
CA LEU A 229 10.48 1.77 0.52
C LEU A 229 11.08 1.76 1.93
N MET A 230 10.33 1.30 2.94
CA MET A 230 10.83 1.12 4.30
C MET A 230 11.95 0.07 4.34
N LEU A 231 11.77 -1.07 3.68
CA LEU A 231 12.78 -2.15 3.62
C LEU A 231 14.03 -1.70 2.87
N LYS A 232 13.88 -1.08 1.70
CA LYS A 232 14.98 -0.50 0.93
C LYS A 232 15.78 0.49 1.76
N PHE A 233 15.09 1.37 2.48
CA PHE A 233 15.74 2.31 3.38
C PHE A 233 16.46 1.58 4.51
N ALA A 234 15.85 0.56 5.11
CA ALA A 234 16.47 -0.21 6.18
C ALA A 234 17.78 -0.89 5.75
N VAL A 235 17.81 -1.46 4.54
CA VAL A 235 19.03 -2.03 3.95
C VAL A 235 20.09 -0.95 3.72
N GLU A 236 19.71 0.20 3.15
CA GLU A 236 20.64 1.32 2.90
C GLU A 236 21.21 1.93 4.20
N TYR A 237 20.43 1.95 5.29
CA TYR A 237 20.77 2.59 6.57
C TYR A 237 21.03 1.60 7.71
N ARG A 238 21.41 0.37 7.39
CA ARG A 238 21.63 -0.70 8.37
C ARG A 238 22.48 -0.27 9.56
N GLU A 239 23.67 0.26 9.31
CA GLU A 239 24.59 0.71 10.38
C GLU A 239 23.96 1.80 11.27
N ALA A 240 23.18 2.71 10.68
CA ALA A 240 22.50 3.77 11.43
C ALA A 240 21.37 3.22 12.31
N LEU A 241 20.62 2.24 11.81
CA LEU A 241 19.55 1.57 12.55
C LEU A 241 20.10 0.71 13.69
N GLU A 242 21.19 -0.02 13.45
CA GLU A 242 21.92 -0.76 14.48
C GLU A 242 22.41 0.21 15.58
N ALA A 243 23.00 1.35 15.22
CA ALA A 243 23.43 2.35 16.19
C ALA A 243 22.26 2.95 17.00
N LEU A 244 21.13 3.26 16.35
CA LEU A 244 19.96 3.83 16.99
C LEU A 244 19.31 2.85 17.99
N THR A 245 19.23 1.57 17.62
CA THR A 245 18.64 0.51 18.45
C THR A 245 19.52 0.08 19.63
N MET A 246 20.74 0.63 19.76
CA MET A 246 21.52 0.51 21.00
C MET A 246 20.91 1.28 22.18
N ASP A 247 20.05 2.28 21.93
CA ASP A 247 19.32 2.99 22.98
C ASP A 247 18.41 2.03 23.77
N ARG A 248 18.32 2.24 25.09
CA ARG A 248 17.61 1.35 26.00
C ARG A 248 16.14 1.14 25.60
N ASP A 249 15.45 2.19 25.16
CA ASP A 249 14.01 2.08 24.87
C ASP A 249 13.75 1.45 23.48
N LEU A 250 14.74 1.51 22.58
CA LEU A 250 14.69 0.91 21.25
C LEU A 250 15.38 -0.46 21.17
N ARG A 251 16.00 -0.94 22.25
CA ARG A 251 16.72 -2.22 22.26
C ARG A 251 15.87 -3.41 21.86
N LYS A 252 14.57 -3.39 22.17
CA LYS A 252 13.62 -4.43 21.73
C LYS A 252 13.44 -4.48 20.20
N CYS A 253 13.80 -3.42 19.49
CA CYS A 253 13.72 -3.30 18.03
C CYS A 253 15.02 -3.67 17.31
N GLU A 254 16.07 -4.06 18.05
CA GLU A 254 17.32 -4.54 17.45
C GLU A 254 17.05 -5.75 16.55
N LEU A 255 17.61 -5.72 15.34
CA LEU A 255 17.54 -6.82 14.38
C LEU A 255 18.81 -7.68 14.48
N GLU A 256 18.62 -8.98 14.62
CA GLU A 256 19.69 -9.97 14.56
C GLU A 256 20.18 -10.17 13.12
N LEU A 257 21.34 -10.84 12.93
CA LEU A 257 21.88 -11.10 11.59
C LEU A 257 20.90 -11.83 10.68
N GLN A 258 20.20 -12.85 11.21
CA GLN A 258 19.18 -13.59 10.45
C GLN A 258 17.96 -12.72 10.11
N GLU A 259 17.64 -11.76 10.98
CA GLU A 259 16.55 -10.81 10.72
C GLU A 259 16.92 -9.82 9.61
N TRP A 260 18.18 -9.40 9.53
CA TRP A 260 18.67 -8.62 8.39
C TRP A 260 18.64 -9.41 7.08
N ASP A 261 19.00 -10.69 7.10
CA ASP A 261 18.87 -11.55 5.91
C ASP A 261 17.41 -11.63 5.45
N MET A 262 16.46 -11.68 6.39
CA MET A 262 15.02 -11.64 6.10
C MET A 262 14.59 -10.29 5.49
N VAL A 263 15.11 -9.16 6.00
CA VAL A 263 14.86 -7.83 5.42
C VAL A 263 15.32 -7.78 3.95
N GLU A 264 16.53 -8.26 3.66
CA GLU A 264 17.08 -8.28 2.30
C GLU A 264 16.29 -9.22 1.37
N GLN A 265 15.90 -10.40 1.86
CA GLN A 265 15.07 -11.33 1.08
C GLN A 265 13.71 -10.73 0.73
N LEU A 266 13.01 -10.13 1.70
CA LEU A 266 11.71 -9.52 1.44
C LEU A 266 11.84 -8.28 0.54
N HIS A 267 12.89 -7.47 0.73
CA HIS A 267 13.21 -6.37 -0.19
C HIS A 267 13.38 -6.88 -1.63
N ASN A 268 14.11 -7.97 -1.84
CA ASN A 268 14.36 -8.52 -3.18
C ASN A 268 13.11 -9.15 -3.80
N VAL A 269 12.20 -9.70 -3.01
CA VAL A 269 10.90 -10.20 -3.49
C VAL A 269 9.98 -9.07 -3.94
N LEU A 270 10.10 -7.89 -3.31
CA LEU A 270 9.29 -6.71 -3.60
C LEU A 270 9.91 -5.74 -4.63
N HIS A 271 11.14 -6.01 -5.11
CA HIS A 271 11.86 -5.20 -6.11
C HIS A 271 11.56 -5.65 -7.54
#